data_AF-A0A920QJM2-F1
#
_entry.id   AF-A0A920QJM2-F1
#
_cell.length_a   1.000
_cell.length_b   1.000
_cell.length_c   1.000
_cell.angle_alpha   90.00
_cell.angle_beta   90.00
_cell.angle_gamma   90.00
#
_symmetry.space_group_name_H-M   'P 1'
#
loop_
_entity.id
_entity.type
_entity.pdbx_description
1 polymer ?
#
loop_
_entity_poly.entity_id
_entity_poly.type
_entity_poly.pdbx_seq_one_letter_code
_entity_poly.pdbx_strand_id
1 'polypeptide(L)'
;MIQPVKFLPGKIIAQSSWEANRNEKYDREIMNEFAEMGFLGSTIPEIYGGIGANYVSYGLIAREIERVDSGYRSAMSVQSSLVMYPIYAYGRKNSAKNTCQNWQKQN
;
A
#
# COMPACT_ATOMS: atom_id res chain seq x y z
N MET A 1 -12.31 -24.19 -9.53
CA MET A 1 -11.29 -24.31 -8.47
C MET A 1 -10.07 -23.53 -8.92
N ILE A 2 -9.99 -22.23 -8.58
CA ILE A 2 -8.86 -21.37 -8.93
C ILE A 2 -7.88 -21.47 -7.76
N GLN A 3 -6.68 -21.97 -8.01
CA GLN A 3 -5.64 -22.12 -6.99
C GLN A 3 -5.15 -20.72 -6.53
N PRO A 4 -4.81 -20.53 -5.24
CA PRO A 4 -4.29 -19.25 -4.77
C PRO A 4 -2.87 -19.02 -5.29
N VAL A 5 -2.67 -17.85 -5.90
CA VAL A 5 -1.34 -17.36 -6.31
C VAL A 5 -0.57 -17.00 -5.04
N LYS A 6 0.51 -17.74 -4.74
CA LYS A 6 1.49 -17.40 -3.70
C LYS A 6 2.43 -16.34 -4.27
N PHE A 7 2.27 -15.09 -3.87
CA PHE A 7 3.33 -14.10 -4.05
C PHE A 7 3.24 -13.03 -2.96
N LEU A 8 4.25 -13.01 -2.10
CA LEU A 8 4.90 -11.88 -1.40
C LEU A 8 5.66 -12.46 -0.19
N PRO A 9 6.96 -12.12 0.00
CA PRO A 9 7.71 -12.58 1.16
C PRO A 9 7.31 -11.76 2.39
N GLY A 10 6.66 -12.39 3.39
CA GLY A 10 6.20 -11.71 4.61
C GLY A 10 5.04 -12.42 5.28
N LYS A 11 3.83 -12.29 4.72
CA LYS A 11 2.65 -13.12 5.04
C LYS A 11 1.87 -13.49 3.78
N ILE A 12 1.15 -14.62 3.85
CA ILE A 12 0.28 -15.10 2.78
C ILE A 12 -1.01 -14.26 2.76
N ILE A 13 -1.05 -13.18 1.97
CA ILE A 13 -2.28 -12.36 1.76
C ILE A 13 -3.44 -13.24 1.22
N ALA A 14 -3.12 -14.30 0.47
CA ALA A 14 -4.11 -15.13 -0.20
C ALA A 14 -4.89 -16.10 0.72
N GLN A 15 -4.29 -16.63 1.80
CA GLN A 15 -5.00 -17.52 2.73
C GLN A 15 -5.79 -16.72 3.75
N SER A 16 -5.27 -15.56 4.18
CA SER A 16 -5.98 -14.68 5.11
C SER A 16 -7.19 -14.01 4.47
N SER A 17 -7.12 -13.61 3.19
CA SER A 17 -8.18 -12.83 2.52
C SER A 17 -9.56 -13.49 2.57
N TRP A 18 -9.70 -14.79 2.28
CA TRP A 18 -11.02 -15.42 2.24
C TRP A 18 -11.67 -15.53 3.63
N GLU A 19 -10.90 -15.94 4.64
CA GLU A 19 -11.37 -16.01 6.03
C GLU A 19 -11.61 -14.62 6.62
N ALA A 20 -10.72 -13.68 6.31
CA ALA A 20 -10.84 -12.28 6.71
C ALA A 20 -12.10 -11.66 6.11
N ASN A 21 -12.36 -11.86 4.82
CA ASN A 21 -13.56 -11.38 4.14
C ASN A 21 -14.83 -12.01 4.72
N ARG A 22 -14.84 -13.34 4.93
CA ARG A 22 -15.99 -14.06 5.50
C ARG A 22 -16.34 -13.62 6.93
N ASN A 23 -15.34 -13.20 7.70
CA ASN A 23 -15.51 -12.79 9.09
C ASN A 23 -15.43 -11.26 9.28
N GLU A 24 -15.43 -10.49 8.20
CA GLU A 24 -15.31 -9.02 8.22
C GLU A 24 -14.12 -8.52 9.07
N LYS A 25 -13.00 -9.25 9.02
CA LYS A 25 -11.76 -8.90 9.72
C LYS A 25 -10.79 -8.22 8.76
N TYR A 26 -10.07 -7.24 9.28
CA TYR A 26 -9.01 -6.54 8.55
C TYR A 26 -7.69 -6.70 9.31
N ASP A 27 -6.73 -7.42 8.73
CA ASP A 27 -5.38 -7.52 9.29
C ASP A 27 -4.58 -6.28 8.90
N ARG A 28 -4.31 -5.41 9.88
CA ARG A 28 -3.53 -4.17 9.69
C ARG A 28 -2.06 -4.46 9.40
N GLU A 29 -1.52 -5.59 9.86
CA GLU A 29 -0.11 -5.94 9.64
C GLU A 29 0.24 -6.06 8.14
N ILE A 30 -0.74 -6.34 7.29
CA ILE A 30 -0.53 -6.36 5.83
C ILE A 30 -0.20 -4.95 5.29
N MET A 31 -0.77 -3.89 5.87
CA MET A 31 -0.40 -2.52 5.49
C MET A 31 1.01 -2.15 5.94
N ASN A 32 1.46 -2.73 7.05
CA ASN A 32 2.82 -2.56 7.57
C ASN A 32 3.82 -3.17 6.59
N GLU A 33 3.55 -4.40 6.13
CA GLU A 33 4.35 -5.06 5.09
C GLU A 33 4.36 -4.26 3.77
N PHE A 34 3.22 -3.67 3.37
CA PHE A 34 3.17 -2.79 2.20
C PHE A 34 4.02 -1.51 2.35
N ALA A 35 4.13 -0.97 3.57
CA ALA A 35 5.01 0.16 3.86
C ALA A 35 6.48 -0.25 3.73
N GLU A 36 6.87 -1.38 4.32
CA GLU A 36 8.23 -1.93 4.25
C GLU A 36 8.66 -2.24 2.81
N MET A 37 7.73 -2.71 1.96
CA MET A 37 7.97 -2.97 0.54
C MET A 37 7.96 -1.71 -0.33
N GLY A 38 7.61 -0.54 0.23
CA GLY A 38 7.54 0.73 -0.50
C GLY A 38 6.33 0.87 -1.43
N PHE A 39 5.26 0.08 -1.21
CA PHE A 39 4.05 0.15 -2.03
C PHE A 39 3.19 1.37 -1.68
N LEU A 40 3.18 1.78 -0.41
CA LEU A 40 2.48 2.96 0.07
C LEU A 40 3.19 4.22 -0.42
N GLY A 41 2.48 5.06 -1.18
CA GLY A 41 3.07 6.28 -1.75
C GLY A 41 4.20 6.00 -2.73
N SER A 42 4.14 4.87 -3.45
CA SER A 42 5.23 4.44 -4.34
C SER A 42 5.65 5.49 -5.38
N THR A 43 4.73 6.33 -5.87
CA THR A 43 5.02 7.41 -6.82
C THR A 43 5.59 8.68 -6.20
N ILE A 44 5.68 8.75 -4.87
CA ILE A 44 6.18 9.92 -4.15
C ILE A 44 7.71 9.88 -4.11
N PRO A 45 8.41 11.02 -4.25
CA PRO A 45 9.87 11.05 -4.19
C PRO A 45 10.44 10.55 -2.86
N GLU A 46 11.64 9.96 -2.90
CA GLU A 46 12.34 9.43 -1.72
C GLU A 46 12.54 10.46 -0.60
N ILE A 47 12.73 11.74 -0.96
CA ILE A 47 12.88 12.83 0.02
C ILE A 47 11.65 13.00 0.92
N TYR A 48 10.48 12.51 0.49
CA TYR A 48 9.22 12.50 1.24
C TYR A 48 8.88 11.12 1.82
N GLY A 49 9.73 10.10 1.62
CA GLY A 49 9.55 8.74 2.13
C GLY A 49 8.84 7.77 1.19
N GLY A 50 8.64 8.11 -0.09
CA GLY A 50 8.24 7.14 -1.12
C GLY A 50 9.46 6.49 -1.80
N ILE A 51 9.22 5.79 -2.92
CA ILE A 51 10.29 5.15 -3.73
C ILE A 51 10.45 5.77 -5.12
N GLY A 52 9.70 6.84 -5.44
CA GLY A 52 9.79 7.54 -6.72
C GLY A 52 9.46 6.70 -7.96
N ALA A 53 8.66 5.63 -7.81
CA ALA A 53 8.25 4.76 -8.90
C ALA A 53 7.36 5.49 -9.92
N ASN A 54 7.41 5.04 -11.17
CA ASN A 54 6.50 5.57 -12.20
C ASN A 54 5.09 4.94 -12.08
N TYR A 55 4.13 5.55 -12.78
CA TYR A 55 2.73 5.08 -12.77
C TYR A 55 2.53 3.68 -13.36
N VAL A 56 3.42 3.20 -14.23
CA VAL A 56 3.35 1.83 -14.76
C VAL A 56 3.66 0.83 -13.65
N SER A 57 4.74 1.06 -12.89
CA SER A 57 5.09 0.26 -11.73
C SER A 57 3.98 0.27 -10.67
N TYR A 58 3.40 1.44 -10.37
CA TYR A 58 2.25 1.53 -9.47
C TYR A 58 1.04 0.71 -9.96
N GLY A 59 0.73 0.80 -11.26
CA GLY A 59 -0.34 0.01 -11.87
C GLY A 59 -0.11 -1.50 -11.78
N LEU A 60 1.14 -1.96 -11.95
CA LEU A 60 1.51 -3.37 -11.78
C LEU A 60 1.36 -3.83 -10.33
N ILE A 61 1.81 -3.04 -9.35
CA ILE A 61 1.62 -3.32 -7.92
C ILE A 61 0.12 -3.45 -7.61
N ALA A 62 -0.69 -2.47 -8.05
CA ALA A 62 -2.13 -2.49 -7.85
C ALA A 62 -2.78 -3.73 -8.50
N ARG A 63 -2.35 -4.13 -9.70
CA ARG A 63 -2.84 -5.33 -10.39
C ARG A 63 -2.55 -6.61 -9.62
N GLU A 64 -1.34 -6.77 -9.11
CA GLU A 64 -0.96 -7.99 -8.39
C GLU A 64 -1.65 -8.07 -7.02
N ILE A 65 -1.90 -6.95 -6.34
CA ILE A 65 -2.68 -6.94 -5.10
C ILE A 65 -4.17 -7.22 -5.37
N GLU A 66 -4.75 -6.58 -6.40
CA GLU A 66 -6.17 -6.78 -6.79
C GLU A 66 -6.48 -8.23 -7.13
N ARG A 67 -5.52 -8.96 -7.71
CA ARG A 67 -5.65 -10.38 -8.02
C ARG A 67 -5.91 -11.23 -6.78
N VAL A 68 -5.47 -10.77 -5.61
CA VAL A 68 -5.63 -11.47 -4.33
C VAL A 68 -6.81 -10.92 -3.55
N ASP A 69 -6.83 -9.62 -3.30
CA ASP A 69 -7.85 -8.99 -2.45
C ASP A 69 -8.07 -7.51 -2.83
N SER A 70 -9.31 -7.21 -3.23
CA SER A 70 -9.71 -5.86 -3.64
C SER A 70 -9.81 -4.87 -2.48
N GLY A 71 -10.00 -5.34 -1.24
CA GLY A 71 -10.00 -4.51 -0.03
C GLY A 71 -8.62 -3.96 0.27
N TYR A 72 -7.59 -4.81 0.22
CA TYR A 72 -6.20 -4.39 0.42
C TYR A 72 -5.69 -3.48 -0.69
N ARG A 73 -6.03 -3.73 -1.95
CA ARG A 73 -5.74 -2.79 -3.04
C ARG A 73 -6.42 -1.44 -2.80
N SER A 74 -7.65 -1.45 -2.29
CA SER A 74 -8.38 -0.22 -1.95
C SER A 74 -7.67 0.58 -0.88
N ALA A 75 -7.30 -0.06 0.23
CA ALA A 75 -6.57 0.57 1.32
C ALA A 75 -5.21 1.15 0.84
N MET A 76 -4.44 0.37 0.07
CA MET A 76 -3.18 0.83 -0.52
C MET A 76 -3.38 2.05 -1.44
N SER A 77 -4.44 2.04 -2.26
CA SER A 77 -4.75 3.13 -3.19
C SER A 77 -5.19 4.40 -2.46
N VAL A 78 -6.05 4.28 -1.44
CA VAL A 78 -6.46 5.41 -0.60
C VAL A 78 -5.24 6.06 0.05
N GLN A 79 -4.40 5.24 0.68
CA GLN A 79 -3.20 5.73 1.35
C GLN A 79 -2.26 6.45 0.37
N SER A 80 -1.97 5.84 -0.78
CA SER A 80 -1.03 6.40 -1.75
C SER A 80 -1.60 7.64 -2.46
N SER A 81 -2.79 7.52 -3.03
CA SER A 81 -3.33 8.49 -3.98
C SER A 81 -4.25 9.55 -3.35
N LEU A 82 -4.92 9.24 -2.24
CA LEU A 82 -5.88 10.14 -1.61
C LEU A 82 -5.36 10.79 -0.32
N VAL A 83 -4.30 10.23 0.29
CA VAL A 83 -3.67 10.79 1.50
C VAL A 83 -2.30 11.34 1.18
N MET A 84 -1.35 10.48 0.79
CA MET A 84 0.04 10.90 0.65
C MET A 84 0.24 11.82 -0.55
N TYR A 85 -0.39 11.55 -1.69
CA TYR A 85 -0.23 12.39 -2.89
C TYR A 85 -0.73 13.84 -2.70
N PRO A 86 -1.95 14.12 -2.16
CA PRO A 86 -2.38 15.49 -1.91
C PRO A 86 -1.50 16.22 -0.89
N ILE A 87 -1.02 15.53 0.15
CA ILE A 87 -0.09 16.11 1.12
C ILE A 87 1.23 16.50 0.45
N TYR A 88 1.75 15.64 -0.42
CA TYR A 88 2.94 15.92 -1.22
C TYR A 88 2.73 17.09 -2.20
N ALA A 89 1.63 17.08 -2.96
CA ALA A 89 1.38 18.03 -4.04
C ALA A 89 0.95 19.42 -3.55
N TYR A 90 0.19 19.49 -2.45
CA TYR A 90 -0.45 20.72 -1.99
C TYR A 90 -0.06 21.15 -0.57
N GLY A 91 0.65 20.30 0.17
CA GLY A 91 1.09 20.60 1.54
C GLY A 91 2.28 21.54 1.59
N ARG A 92 2.46 22.23 2.74
CA ARG A 92 3.69 22.98 3.00
C ARG A 92 4.88 22.01 3.06
N LYS A 93 5.98 22.33 2.35
CA LYS A 93 7.14 21.44 2.17
C LYS A 93 7.59 20.70 3.44
N ASN A 94 7.78 21.42 4.55
CA ASN A 94 8.24 20.82 5.82
C ASN A 94 7.18 19.91 6.46
N SER A 95 5.93 20.34 6.48
CA SER A 95 4.81 19.54 7.01
C SER A 95 4.58 18.29 6.17
N ALA A 96 4.59 18.43 4.84
CA ALA A 96 4.41 17.32 3.91
C ALA A 96 5.49 16.25 4.08
N LYS A 97 6.76 16.67 4.19
CA LYS A 97 7.89 15.75 4.43
C LYS A 97 7.71 14.98 5.74
N ASN A 98 7.45 15.68 6.84
CA ASN A 98 7.29 15.04 8.14
C ASN A 98 6.10 14.08 8.16
N THR A 99 4.96 14.48 7.59
CA THR A 99 3.76 13.65 7.57
C THR A 99 3.97 12.40 6.73
N CYS A 100 4.43 12.51 5.47
CA CYS A 100 4.65 11.35 4.61
C CYS A 100 5.69 10.37 5.19
N GLN A 101 6.77 10.86 5.79
CA GLN A 101 7.80 10.02 6.42
C GLN A 101 7.30 9.32 7.69
N ASN A 102 6.43 9.96 8.48
CA ASN A 102 5.85 9.35 9.67
C ASN A 102 4.85 8.24 9.31
N TRP A 103 4.10 8.39 8.20
CA TRP A 103 3.13 7.39 7.76
C TRP A 103 3.74 6.06 7.34
N GLN A 104 4.97 6.07 6.82
CA GLN A 104 5.73 4.85 6.53
C GLN A 104 6.23 4.12 7.78
N LYS A 105 6.17 4.75 8.96
CA LYS A 105 6.63 4.18 10.24
C LYS A 105 5.48 3.77 11.17
N GLN A 106 4.24 4.18 10.83
CA GLN A 106 3.04 3.96 11.64
C GLN A 106 2.14 2.84 11.08
N ASN A 107 2.43 2.44 9.86
CA ASN A 107 2.13 1.13 9.32
C ASN A 107 3.50 0.47 9.26
#